data_AF-A0A2I0NV95-F1
#
_entry.id   AF-A0A2I0NV95-F1
#
_cell.length_a   1.000
_cell.length_b   1.000
_cell.length_c   1.000
_cell.angle_alpha   90.00
_cell.angle_beta   90.00
_cell.angle_gamma   90.00
#
_symmetry.space_group_name_H-M   'P 1'
#
loop_
_entity.id
_entity.type
_entity.pdbx_description
1 polymer ?
#
loop_
_entity_poly.entity_id
_entity_poly.type
_entity_poly.pdbx_seq_one_letter_code
_entity_poly.pdbx_strand_id
1 'polypeptide(L)'
;LIDYICGIGIDPAVMMTGKNSKTPGWPGRYRASLTEYIRWIGALPEPEAMAHLTGMEGIGKESAITFLKNREEILAEIEQHPSPGILKTSRVLSVVVAQQEGEFKKHLLARAALADEPVTTDTKRLIRLPTSLHGGSGMRVQPLELRELHEFDPLTDAVVFGTRDVRVDCRMNLKMPMLGSTYELQKGITTVPEAVAVFLCCRGMAEIA
;
A
#
# COMPACT_ATOMS: atom_id res chain seq x y z
N LEU A 1 8.27 -4.91 16.86
CA LEU A 1 7.78 -3.60 16.36
C LEU A 1 7.42 -3.67 14.88
N ILE A 2 8.32 -4.16 14.04
CA ILE A 2 8.09 -4.34 12.59
C ILE A 2 6.81 -5.14 12.30
N ASP A 3 6.63 -6.31 12.94
CA ASP A 3 5.43 -7.14 12.75
C ASP A 3 4.15 -6.39 13.12
N TYR A 4 4.21 -5.60 14.20
CA TYR A 4 3.09 -4.76 14.59
C TYR A 4 2.83 -3.71 13.50
N ILE A 5 3.79 -2.90 13.06
CA ILE A 5 3.48 -1.88 12.04
C ILE A 5 3.04 -2.49 10.69
N CYS A 6 3.54 -3.67 10.34
CA CYS A 6 3.21 -4.39 9.10
C CYS A 6 1.95 -5.27 9.21
N GLY A 7 1.35 -5.43 10.40
CA GLY A 7 0.17 -6.28 10.58
C GLY A 7 0.44 -7.77 10.34
N ILE A 8 1.64 -8.22 10.68
CA ILE A 8 2.06 -9.62 10.58
C ILE A 8 1.74 -10.33 11.90
N GLY A 9 1.34 -11.60 11.82
CA GLY A 9 1.03 -12.42 13.01
C GLY A 9 -0.27 -12.02 13.72
N ILE A 10 -1.21 -11.40 13.01
CA ILE A 10 -2.51 -11.00 13.57
C ILE A 10 -3.37 -12.23 13.88
N ASP A 11 -3.77 -12.37 15.14
CA ASP A 11 -4.77 -13.35 15.59
C ASP A 11 -6.19 -12.75 15.47
N PRO A 12 -7.09 -13.30 14.63
CA PRO A 12 -8.45 -12.82 14.47
C PRO A 12 -9.27 -12.78 15.77
N ALA A 13 -9.14 -13.79 16.63
CA ALA A 13 -9.89 -13.84 17.88
C ALA A 13 -9.46 -12.69 18.80
N VAL A 14 -8.15 -12.45 18.95
CA VAL A 14 -7.64 -11.32 19.74
C VAL A 14 -8.12 -9.99 19.16
N MET A 15 -8.09 -9.82 17.83
CA MET A 15 -8.57 -8.59 17.18
C MET A 15 -10.07 -8.34 17.37
N MET A 16 -10.85 -9.36 17.69
CA MET A 16 -12.27 -9.24 17.98
C MET A 16 -12.58 -9.02 19.47
N THR A 17 -11.59 -8.88 20.36
CA THR A 17 -11.82 -8.60 21.79
C THR A 17 -11.88 -7.10 22.13
N GLY A 18 -12.90 -6.64 22.86
CA GLY A 18 -12.93 -5.26 23.35
C GLY A 18 -14.34 -4.77 23.66
N LYS A 19 -14.44 -3.49 24.06
CA LYS A 19 -15.73 -2.89 24.43
C LYS A 19 -16.44 -2.17 23.27
N ASN A 20 -15.72 -1.78 22.22
CA ASN A 20 -16.23 -0.97 21.11
C ASN A 20 -15.28 -0.97 19.90
N SER A 21 -15.81 -0.65 18.71
CA SER A 21 -15.04 -0.62 17.45
C SER A 21 -13.98 0.47 17.36
N LYS A 22 -14.17 1.60 18.05
CA LYS A 22 -13.25 2.74 18.05
C LYS A 22 -12.06 2.54 19.00
N THR A 23 -11.44 1.37 18.93
CA THR A 23 -10.21 1.07 19.69
C THR A 23 -8.99 1.49 18.85
N PRO A 24 -8.00 2.21 19.40
CA PRO A 24 -6.76 2.49 18.67
C PRO A 24 -5.97 1.20 18.39
N GLY A 25 -5.07 1.25 17.40
CA GLY A 25 -4.21 0.10 17.04
C GLY A 25 -4.91 -0.96 16.18
N TRP A 26 -4.36 -2.17 16.17
CA TRP A 26 -4.81 -3.25 15.28
C TRP A 26 -6.23 -3.75 15.51
N PRO A 27 -6.76 -3.87 16.73
CA PRO A 27 -8.14 -4.30 16.91
C PRO A 27 -9.14 -3.40 16.17
N GLY A 28 -8.93 -2.07 16.22
CA GLY A 28 -9.75 -1.12 15.47
C GLY A 28 -9.52 -1.19 13.97
N ARG A 29 -8.26 -1.25 13.52
CA ARG A 29 -7.93 -1.38 12.07
C ARG A 29 -8.54 -2.64 11.48
N TYR A 30 -8.45 -3.76 12.19
CA TYR A 30 -8.96 -5.06 11.77
C TYR A 30 -10.48 -5.07 11.65
N ARG A 31 -11.20 -4.60 12.69
CA ARG A 31 -12.67 -4.51 12.67
C ARG A 31 -13.17 -3.57 11.58
N ALA A 32 -12.47 -2.46 11.37
CA ALA A 32 -12.82 -1.52 10.33
C ALA A 32 -12.58 -2.12 8.92
N SER A 33 -11.47 -2.83 8.69
CA SER A 33 -11.26 -3.59 7.44
C SER A 33 -12.31 -4.68 7.24
N LEU A 34 -12.71 -5.38 8.30
CA LEU A 34 -13.74 -6.42 8.22
C LEU A 34 -15.11 -5.82 7.87
N THR A 35 -15.43 -4.69 8.50
CA THR A 35 -16.65 -3.92 8.23
C THR A 35 -16.67 -3.38 6.80
N GLU A 36 -15.55 -2.85 6.31
CA GLU A 36 -15.39 -2.41 4.91
C GLU A 36 -15.58 -3.57 3.92
N TYR A 37 -15.00 -4.74 4.21
CA TYR A 37 -15.20 -5.94 3.41
C TYR A 37 -16.67 -6.38 3.38
N ILE A 38 -17.36 -6.42 4.52
CA ILE A 38 -18.78 -6.80 4.59
C ILE A 38 -19.65 -5.80 3.80
N ARG A 39 -19.37 -4.50 3.93
CA ARG A 39 -20.06 -3.45 3.18
C ARG A 39 -19.80 -3.55 1.68
N TRP A 40 -18.57 -3.84 1.28
CA TRP A 40 -18.20 -4.06 -0.11
C TRP A 40 -18.97 -5.24 -0.71
N ILE A 41 -19.02 -6.39 -0.02
CA ILE A 41 -19.82 -7.54 -0.45
C ILE A 41 -21.30 -7.17 -0.59
N GLY A 42 -21.84 -6.43 0.38
CA GLY A 42 -23.23 -5.98 0.35
C GLY A 42 -23.57 -4.99 -0.76
N ALA A 43 -22.56 -4.34 -1.36
CA ALA A 43 -22.72 -3.41 -2.47
C ALA A 43 -22.63 -4.10 -3.85
N LEU A 44 -22.12 -5.34 -3.91
CA LEU A 44 -22.07 -6.11 -5.15
C LEU A 44 -23.47 -6.59 -5.57
N PRO A 45 -23.70 -6.81 -6.88
CA PRO A 45 -24.87 -7.55 -7.34
C PRO A 45 -24.96 -8.93 -6.67
N GLU A 46 -26.18 -9.36 -6.31
CA GLU A 46 -26.39 -10.63 -5.59
C GLU A 46 -25.71 -11.85 -6.25
N PRO A 47 -25.75 -12.03 -7.59
CA PRO A 47 -25.04 -13.14 -8.25
C PRO A 47 -23.52 -13.08 -8.05
N GLU A 48 -22.93 -11.87 -8.05
CA GLU A 48 -21.49 -11.66 -7.88
C GLU A 48 -21.07 -11.86 -6.42
N ALA A 49 -21.85 -11.34 -5.47
CA ALA A 49 -21.63 -11.56 -4.04
C ALA A 49 -21.68 -13.06 -3.70
N MET A 50 -22.66 -13.78 -4.26
CA MET A 50 -22.78 -15.22 -4.10
C MET A 50 -21.61 -15.98 -4.73
N ALA A 51 -21.19 -15.61 -5.95
CA ALA A 51 -20.05 -16.23 -6.62
C ALA A 51 -18.75 -16.00 -5.83
N HIS A 52 -18.52 -14.78 -5.34
CA HIS A 52 -17.37 -14.45 -4.49
C HIS A 52 -17.36 -15.26 -3.19
N LEU A 53 -18.49 -15.32 -2.49
CA LEU A 53 -18.59 -16.05 -1.23
C LEU A 53 -18.45 -17.56 -1.41
N THR A 54 -19.16 -18.15 -2.37
CA THR A 54 -19.15 -19.62 -2.59
C THR A 54 -17.92 -20.11 -3.35
N GLY A 55 -17.15 -19.21 -3.96
CA GLY A 55 -15.84 -19.53 -4.52
C GLY A 55 -14.77 -19.81 -3.46
N MET A 56 -14.99 -19.40 -2.21
CA MET A 56 -14.09 -19.74 -1.10
C MET A 56 -14.41 -21.15 -0.57
N GLU A 57 -13.37 -21.98 -0.47
CA GLU A 57 -13.48 -23.34 0.06
C GLU A 57 -14.09 -23.33 1.48
N GLY A 58 -15.15 -24.13 1.67
CA GLY A 58 -15.83 -24.26 2.95
C GLY A 58 -17.01 -23.31 3.17
N ILE A 59 -17.39 -22.48 2.19
CA ILE A 59 -18.61 -21.67 2.21
C ILE A 59 -19.66 -22.26 1.26
N GLY A 60 -20.75 -22.80 1.82
CA GLY A 60 -21.90 -23.27 1.06
C GLY A 60 -22.88 -22.15 0.69
N LYS A 61 -23.78 -22.43 -0.26
CA LYS A 61 -24.83 -21.48 -0.70
C LYS A 61 -25.71 -21.00 0.46
N GLU A 62 -26.13 -21.91 1.34
CA GLU A 62 -26.99 -21.57 2.49
C GLU A 62 -26.27 -20.65 3.49
N SER A 63 -24.98 -20.91 3.76
CA SER A 63 -24.17 -20.05 4.63
C SER A 63 -23.97 -18.66 4.03
N ALA A 64 -23.73 -18.58 2.71
CA ALA A 64 -23.59 -17.31 2.00
C ALA A 64 -24.90 -16.50 2.03
N ILE A 65 -26.05 -17.14 1.75
CA ILE A 65 -27.37 -16.49 1.81
C ILE A 65 -27.66 -15.98 3.23
N THR A 66 -27.41 -16.81 4.25
CA THR A 66 -27.64 -16.43 5.65
C THR A 66 -26.76 -15.24 6.05
N PHE A 67 -25.50 -15.25 5.65
CA PHE A 67 -24.57 -14.15 5.89
C PHE A 67 -25.01 -12.84 5.22
N LEU A 68 -25.41 -12.89 3.94
CA LEU A 68 -25.86 -11.70 3.21
C LEU A 68 -27.15 -11.10 3.78
N LYS A 69 -28.06 -11.95 4.28
CA LYS A 69 -29.29 -11.53 4.97
C LYS A 69 -28.99 -10.86 6.31
N ASN A 70 -28.11 -11.45 7.11
CA ASN A 70 -27.83 -10.98 8.47
C ASN A 70 -26.67 -9.97 8.53
N ARG A 71 -26.18 -9.47 7.39
CA ARG A 71 -24.98 -8.62 7.32
C ARG A 71 -25.07 -7.36 8.19
N GLU A 72 -26.25 -6.72 8.26
CA GLU A 72 -26.43 -5.47 9.02
C GLU A 72 -26.36 -5.73 10.53
N GLU A 73 -26.90 -6.87 10.97
CA GLU A 73 -26.78 -7.32 12.37
C GLU A 73 -25.32 -7.66 12.71
N ILE A 74 -24.62 -8.36 11.82
CA ILE A 74 -23.19 -8.66 11.96
C ILE A 74 -22.37 -7.37 12.06
N LEU A 75 -22.64 -6.39 11.20
CA LEU A 75 -21.99 -5.08 11.24
C LEU A 75 -22.23 -4.38 12.57
N ALA A 76 -23.47 -4.35 13.05
CA ALA A 76 -23.83 -3.76 14.33
C ALA A 76 -23.13 -4.47 15.51
N GLU A 77 -23.04 -5.81 15.48
CA GLU A 77 -22.33 -6.59 16.50
C GLU A 77 -20.83 -6.26 16.51
N ILE A 78 -20.16 -6.23 15.36
CA ILE A 78 -18.74 -5.86 15.26
C ILE A 78 -18.50 -4.43 15.78
N GLU A 79 -19.44 -3.52 15.50
CA GLU A 79 -19.31 -2.12 15.88
C GLU A 79 -19.52 -1.88 17.38
N GLN A 80 -20.55 -2.49 17.95
CA GLN A 80 -21.04 -2.19 19.30
C GLN A 80 -20.55 -3.19 20.35
N HIS A 81 -20.48 -4.48 20.01
CA HIS A 81 -20.19 -5.56 20.94
C HIS A 81 -19.18 -6.56 20.34
N PRO A 82 -17.98 -6.12 19.95
CA PRO A 82 -17.02 -6.99 19.29
C PRO A 82 -16.66 -8.16 20.22
N SER A 83 -16.88 -9.37 19.69
CA SER A 83 -16.56 -10.60 20.40
C SER A 83 -15.91 -11.61 19.44
N PRO A 84 -14.99 -12.47 19.93
CA PRO A 84 -14.50 -13.59 19.14
C PRO A 84 -15.61 -14.59 18.75
N GLY A 85 -16.76 -14.54 19.46
CA GLY A 85 -17.91 -15.41 19.22
C GLY A 85 -18.49 -15.24 17.81
N ILE A 86 -18.50 -14.01 17.28
CA ILE A 86 -19.05 -13.72 15.94
C ILE A 86 -18.34 -14.51 14.83
N LEU A 87 -17.02 -14.73 14.98
CA LEU A 87 -16.23 -15.52 14.05
C LEU A 87 -16.58 -17.01 14.09
N LYS A 88 -17.13 -17.49 15.21
CA LYS A 88 -17.60 -18.89 15.36
C LYS A 88 -19.03 -19.06 14.88
N THR A 89 -19.88 -18.06 15.08
CA THR A 89 -21.29 -18.08 14.69
C THR A 89 -21.46 -17.98 13.17
N SER A 90 -20.61 -17.20 12.49
CA SER A 90 -20.67 -17.06 11.03
C SER A 90 -19.58 -17.89 10.35
N ARG A 91 -20.00 -18.94 9.63
CA ARG A 91 -19.09 -19.75 8.80
C ARG A 91 -18.34 -18.90 7.79
N VAL A 92 -19.02 -17.93 7.15
CA VAL A 92 -18.41 -17.01 6.20
C VAL A 92 -17.29 -16.21 6.87
N LEU A 93 -17.55 -15.59 8.02
CA LEU A 93 -16.51 -14.84 8.73
C LEU A 93 -15.33 -15.73 9.12
N SER A 94 -15.59 -16.94 9.61
CA SER A 94 -14.55 -17.91 9.99
C SER A 94 -13.59 -18.24 8.83
N VAL A 95 -14.13 -18.38 7.61
CA VAL A 95 -13.35 -18.70 6.41
C VAL A 95 -12.62 -17.46 5.91
N VAL A 96 -13.32 -16.33 5.83
CA VAL A 96 -12.77 -15.06 5.34
C VAL A 96 -11.56 -14.61 6.15
N VAL A 97 -11.64 -14.69 7.48
CA VAL A 97 -10.54 -14.24 8.35
C VAL A 97 -9.36 -15.21 8.38
N ALA A 98 -9.56 -16.47 7.98
CA ALA A 98 -8.52 -17.49 7.93
C ALA A 98 -7.73 -17.49 6.61
N GLN A 99 -8.25 -16.83 5.57
CA GLN A 99 -7.59 -16.77 4.28
C GLN A 99 -6.29 -15.96 4.35
N GLN A 100 -5.24 -16.49 3.72
CA GLN A 100 -3.95 -15.80 3.59
C GLN A 100 -3.93 -14.76 2.46
N GLU A 101 -4.87 -14.89 1.53
CA GLU A 101 -5.06 -14.03 0.36
C GLU A 101 -6.56 -13.68 0.21
N GLY A 102 -6.90 -12.83 -0.76
CA GLY A 102 -8.28 -12.42 -1.04
C GLY A 102 -8.64 -11.01 -0.55
N GLU A 103 -9.87 -10.61 -0.83
CA GLU A 103 -10.29 -9.21 -0.69
C GLU A 103 -10.20 -8.69 0.75
N PHE A 104 -10.64 -9.47 1.73
CA PHE A 104 -10.50 -9.06 3.14
C PHE A 104 -9.03 -8.81 3.52
N LYS A 105 -8.11 -9.70 3.08
CA LYS A 105 -6.69 -9.52 3.34
C LYS A 105 -6.14 -8.26 2.66
N LYS A 106 -6.57 -7.94 1.44
CA LYS A 106 -6.23 -6.68 0.75
C LYS A 106 -6.68 -5.46 1.55
N HIS A 107 -7.93 -5.44 2.03
CA HIS A 107 -8.45 -4.37 2.90
C HIS A 107 -7.67 -4.24 4.22
N LEU A 108 -7.21 -5.36 4.77
CA LEU A 108 -6.40 -5.36 6.00
C LEU A 108 -4.99 -4.83 5.75
N LEU A 109 -4.32 -5.30 4.70
CA LEU A 109 -2.96 -4.89 4.35
C LEU A 109 -2.87 -3.43 3.87
N ALA A 110 -3.95 -2.88 3.30
CA ALA A 110 -4.01 -1.44 2.99
C ALA A 110 -3.86 -0.54 4.23
N ARG A 111 -4.06 -1.09 5.43
CA ARG A 111 -3.87 -0.40 6.72
C ARG A 111 -2.52 -0.70 7.38
N ALA A 112 -1.72 -1.58 6.80
CA ALA A 112 -0.36 -1.90 7.25
C ALA A 112 0.64 -0.87 6.71
N ALA A 113 1.74 -0.67 7.44
CA ALA A 113 2.93 -0.05 6.86
C ALA A 113 3.69 -1.10 6.04
N LEU A 114 4.11 -0.75 4.82
CA LEU A 114 4.99 -1.58 4.01
C LEU A 114 6.45 -1.24 4.31
N ALA A 115 6.88 -1.56 5.53
CA ALA A 115 8.23 -1.29 5.99
C ALA A 115 9.18 -2.46 5.64
N ASP A 116 10.43 -2.12 5.35
CA ASP A 116 11.50 -3.09 5.08
C ASP A 116 12.03 -3.65 6.41
N GLU A 117 11.81 -4.95 6.64
CA GLU A 117 12.21 -5.65 7.86
C GLU A 117 13.74 -5.63 8.07
N PRO A 118 14.58 -6.05 7.10
CA PRO A 118 16.04 -5.92 7.20
C PRO A 118 16.55 -4.54 7.59
N VAL A 119 15.88 -3.46 7.17
CA VAL A 119 16.25 -2.08 7.56
C VAL A 119 15.84 -1.77 9.00
N THR A 120 14.70 -2.30 9.43
CA THR A 120 14.10 -1.97 10.74
C THR A 120 14.74 -2.74 11.89
N THR A 121 15.19 -3.97 11.65
CA THR A 121 15.76 -4.86 12.67
C THR A 121 17.26 -4.67 12.87
N ASP A 122 17.97 -4.17 11.85
CA ASP A 122 19.41 -3.96 11.90
C ASP A 122 19.79 -2.70 12.70
N THR A 123 20.31 -2.91 13.91
CA THR A 123 20.78 -1.83 14.81
C THR A 123 22.02 -1.09 14.33
N LYS A 124 22.70 -1.57 13.28
CA LYS A 124 23.92 -0.97 12.71
C LYS A 124 23.74 -0.54 11.26
N ARG A 125 22.49 -0.36 10.83
CA ARG A 125 22.17 -0.01 9.46
C ARG A 125 22.77 1.36 9.08
N LEU A 126 23.43 1.40 7.93
CA LEU A 126 23.81 2.68 7.31
C LEU A 126 22.57 3.32 6.68
N ILE A 127 22.23 4.51 7.15
CA ILE A 127 21.18 5.35 6.57
C ILE A 127 21.82 6.40 5.68
N ARG A 128 21.14 6.70 4.56
CA ARG A 128 21.62 7.71 3.62
C ARG A 128 21.65 9.07 4.31
N LEU A 129 22.77 9.79 4.17
CA LEU A 129 22.95 11.10 4.81
C LEU A 129 21.90 12.09 4.28
N PRO A 130 21.10 12.73 5.14
CA PRO A 130 20.18 13.78 4.70
C PRO A 130 20.92 14.87 3.92
N THR A 131 20.27 15.44 2.90
CA THR A 131 20.82 16.46 1.98
C THR A 131 21.93 16.01 1.01
N SER A 132 22.45 14.78 1.14
CA SER A 132 23.37 14.20 0.15
C SER A 132 22.69 13.93 -1.20
N LEU A 133 23.49 13.60 -2.22
CA LEU A 133 22.99 13.13 -3.51
C LEU A 133 22.84 11.61 -3.54
N HIS A 134 21.70 11.12 -4.03
CA HIS A 134 21.50 9.71 -4.30
C HIS A 134 22.18 9.31 -5.61
N GLY A 135 23.23 8.47 -5.53
CA GLY A 135 23.99 8.05 -6.72
C GLY A 135 23.18 7.34 -7.82
N GLY A 136 22.00 6.78 -7.50
CA GLY A 136 21.12 6.11 -8.47
C GLY A 136 20.21 7.04 -9.25
N SER A 137 20.03 8.29 -8.82
CA SER A 137 19.16 9.27 -9.50
C SER A 137 19.76 10.66 -9.67
N GLY A 138 20.85 10.98 -8.96
CA GLY A 138 21.38 12.34 -8.86
C GLY A 138 20.49 13.30 -8.06
N MET A 139 19.44 12.79 -7.40
CA MET A 139 18.49 13.61 -6.64
C MET A 139 18.93 13.76 -5.19
N ARG A 140 18.53 14.85 -4.55
CA ARG A 140 18.80 15.13 -3.13
C ARG A 140 18.00 14.20 -2.23
N VAL A 141 18.64 13.73 -1.17
CA VAL A 141 17.98 13.07 -0.04
C VAL A 141 17.25 14.13 0.76
N GLN A 142 16.02 14.42 0.36
CA GLN A 142 15.19 15.48 0.95
C GLN A 142 14.71 15.07 2.34
N PRO A 143 15.10 15.79 3.41
CA PRO A 143 14.41 15.68 4.70
C PRO A 143 12.99 16.23 4.54
N LEU A 144 12.02 15.53 5.12
CA LEU A 144 10.61 15.93 5.11
C LEU A 144 10.03 15.85 6.51
N GLU A 145 9.30 16.89 6.88
CA GLU A 145 8.38 16.91 8.01
C GLU A 145 7.08 16.21 7.63
N LEU A 146 6.35 15.69 8.64
CA LEU A 146 5.10 14.95 8.38
C LEU A 146 4.07 15.77 7.58
N ARG A 147 4.01 17.09 7.82
CA ARG A 147 3.09 18.01 7.13
C ARG A 147 3.43 18.21 5.64
N GLU A 148 4.69 17.98 5.25
CA GLU A 148 5.17 18.20 3.88
C GLU A 148 4.92 16.97 2.98
N LEU A 149 4.65 15.80 3.57
CA LEU A 149 4.56 14.53 2.85
C LEU A 149 3.50 14.54 1.72
N HIS A 150 2.38 15.23 1.91
CA HIS A 150 1.30 15.28 0.92
C HIS A 150 1.59 16.20 -0.27
N GLU A 151 2.45 17.20 -0.08
CA GLU A 151 2.75 18.21 -1.10
C GLU A 151 4.08 17.95 -1.82
N PHE A 152 4.90 17.02 -1.30
CA PHE A 152 6.21 16.70 -1.85
C PHE A 152 6.12 16.04 -3.24
N ASP A 153 6.70 16.68 -4.24
CA ASP A 153 6.96 16.11 -5.57
C ASP A 153 8.46 15.83 -5.72
N PRO A 154 8.92 14.57 -5.68
CA PRO A 154 10.33 14.26 -5.81
C PRO A 154 10.91 14.72 -7.15
N LEU A 155 10.14 14.71 -8.23
CA LEU A 155 10.62 15.09 -9.58
C LEU A 155 10.79 16.60 -9.76
N THR A 156 10.48 17.37 -8.71
CA THR A 156 10.65 18.81 -8.64
C THR A 156 11.49 19.19 -7.41
N ASP A 157 11.06 18.81 -6.20
CA ASP A 157 11.61 19.26 -4.91
C ASP A 157 12.96 18.63 -4.54
N ALA A 158 13.23 17.43 -5.05
CA ALA A 158 14.50 16.72 -4.83
C ALA A 158 15.49 16.92 -5.98
N VAL A 159 15.14 17.69 -7.00
CA VAL A 159 16.03 18.03 -8.13
C VAL A 159 16.89 19.23 -7.75
N VAL A 160 18.22 19.09 -7.86
CA VAL A 160 19.17 20.15 -7.49
C VAL A 160 19.99 20.69 -8.66
N PHE A 161 19.96 19.99 -9.80
CA PHE A 161 20.64 20.40 -11.01
C PHE A 161 19.77 21.36 -11.82
N GLY A 162 20.41 22.23 -12.60
CA GLY A 162 19.73 23.24 -13.39
C GLY A 162 19.13 22.70 -14.68
N THR A 163 18.74 23.63 -15.54
CA THR A 163 18.16 23.34 -16.86
C THR A 163 19.08 23.73 -18.01
N ARG A 164 20.39 23.87 -17.77
CA ARG A 164 21.34 24.12 -18.85
C ARG A 164 21.34 22.95 -19.83
N ASP A 165 21.54 23.23 -21.10
CA ASP A 165 21.56 22.22 -22.14
C ASP A 165 22.77 21.29 -21.98
N VAL A 166 22.52 19.98 -21.98
CA VAL A 166 23.52 18.92 -21.93
C VAL A 166 23.24 17.91 -23.03
N ARG A 167 24.28 17.57 -23.80
CA ARG A 167 24.20 16.52 -24.81
C ARG A 167 24.41 15.16 -24.17
N VAL A 168 23.51 14.23 -24.46
CA VAL A 168 23.55 12.86 -23.98
C VAL A 168 23.30 11.88 -25.12
N ASP A 169 23.95 10.72 -25.09
CA ASP A 169 23.66 9.59 -25.96
C ASP A 169 22.68 8.64 -25.26
N CYS A 170 21.41 8.67 -25.67
CA CYS A 170 20.35 7.84 -25.10
C CYS A 170 20.41 6.42 -25.65
N ARG A 171 20.37 5.42 -24.76
CA ARG A 171 20.49 4.01 -25.14
C ARG A 171 19.21 3.42 -25.74
N MET A 172 18.06 4.00 -25.42
CA MET A 172 16.74 3.55 -25.86
C MET A 172 15.77 4.74 -25.97
N ASN A 173 14.62 4.50 -26.62
CA ASN A 173 13.52 5.47 -26.61
C ASN A 173 12.85 5.45 -25.24
N LEU A 174 12.57 6.62 -24.66
CA LEU A 174 11.89 6.72 -23.37
C LEU A 174 11.14 8.04 -23.20
N LYS A 175 10.22 8.08 -22.22
CA LYS A 175 9.60 9.31 -21.73
C LYS A 175 10.04 9.55 -20.30
N MET A 176 10.49 10.76 -20.01
CA MET A 176 10.98 11.13 -18.67
C MET A 176 10.25 12.38 -18.15
N PRO A 177 9.41 12.27 -17.11
CA PRO A 177 8.90 13.45 -16.41
C PRO A 177 9.98 14.02 -15.47
N MET A 178 10.17 15.34 -15.51
CA MET A 178 11.05 16.06 -14.59
C MET A 178 10.74 17.56 -14.61
N LEU A 179 10.81 18.24 -13.45
CA LEU A 179 10.60 19.69 -13.34
C LEU A 179 9.30 20.16 -14.03
N GLY A 180 8.20 19.42 -13.84
CA GLY A 180 6.89 19.72 -14.44
C GLY A 180 6.77 19.51 -15.97
N SER A 181 7.82 19.04 -16.64
CA SER A 181 7.83 18.75 -18.08
C SER A 181 7.98 17.25 -18.36
N THR A 182 7.53 16.79 -19.52
CA THR A 182 7.78 15.40 -19.99
C THR A 182 8.65 15.43 -21.24
N TYR A 183 9.81 14.79 -21.16
CA TYR A 183 10.78 14.72 -22.24
C TYR A 183 10.63 13.40 -23.00
N GLU A 184 10.27 13.47 -24.28
CA GLU A 184 10.25 12.32 -25.18
C GLU A 184 11.60 12.18 -25.88
N LEU A 185 12.37 11.16 -25.52
CA LEU A 185 13.74 10.96 -25.96
C LEU A 185 13.82 9.77 -26.90
N GLN A 186 14.53 9.96 -28.01
CA GLN A 186 14.85 8.89 -28.95
C GLN A 186 16.26 8.37 -28.68
N LYS A 187 16.51 7.12 -29.05
CA LYS A 187 17.85 6.54 -29.03
C LYS A 187 18.82 7.37 -29.87
N GLY A 188 20.04 7.56 -29.36
CA GLY A 188 21.09 8.36 -29.98
C GLY A 188 21.31 9.69 -29.27
N ILE A 189 22.11 10.56 -29.90
CA ILE A 189 22.50 11.84 -29.30
C ILE A 189 21.33 12.83 -29.33
N THR A 190 20.99 13.35 -28.16
CA THR A 190 19.97 14.38 -27.97
C THR A 190 20.44 15.41 -26.94
N THR A 191 19.79 16.57 -26.91
CA THR A 191 20.05 17.63 -25.93
C THR A 191 18.91 17.68 -24.93
N VAL A 192 19.24 17.61 -23.64
CA VAL A 192 18.26 17.66 -22.55
C VAL A 192 18.74 18.61 -21.45
N PRO A 193 17.84 19.09 -20.57
CA PRO A 193 18.23 19.84 -19.39
C PRO A 193 19.19 19.04 -18.50
N GLU A 194 20.13 19.70 -17.84
CA GLU A 194 21.14 19.08 -16.99
C GLU A 194 20.54 18.12 -15.94
N ALA A 195 19.46 18.51 -15.27
CA ALA A 195 18.76 17.63 -14.33
C ALA A 195 18.34 16.29 -14.96
N VAL A 196 17.80 16.35 -16.18
CA VAL A 196 17.39 15.16 -16.95
C VAL A 196 18.62 14.36 -17.34
N ALA A 197 19.67 15.00 -17.85
CA ALA A 197 20.92 14.34 -18.23
C ALA A 197 21.51 13.54 -17.06
N VAL A 198 21.66 14.18 -15.89
CA VAL A 198 22.22 13.54 -14.69
C VAL A 198 21.36 12.34 -14.29
N PHE A 199 20.03 12.48 -14.24
CA PHE A 199 19.14 11.39 -13.88
C PHE A 199 19.28 10.20 -14.84
N LEU A 200 19.29 10.46 -16.15
CA LEU A 200 19.44 9.41 -17.17
C LEU A 200 20.78 8.69 -17.05
N CYS A 201 21.87 9.42 -16.81
CA CYS A 201 23.18 8.85 -16.59
C CYS A 201 23.24 8.00 -15.30
N CYS A 202 22.72 8.49 -14.18
CA CYS A 202 22.65 7.74 -12.92
C CYS A 202 21.81 6.46 -13.04
N ARG A 203 20.80 6.45 -13.91
CA ARG A 203 19.98 5.26 -14.20
C ARG A 203 20.56 4.35 -15.28
N GLY A 204 21.73 4.69 -15.85
CA GLY A 204 22.36 3.92 -16.92
C GLY A 204 21.57 3.92 -18.24
N MET A 205 20.69 4.91 -18.44
CA MET A 205 19.84 5.05 -19.62
C MET A 205 20.48 5.93 -20.71
N ALA A 206 21.45 6.77 -20.34
CA ALA A 206 22.22 7.59 -21.26
C ALA A 206 23.66 7.81 -20.76
N GLU A 207 24.54 8.27 -21.64
CA GLU A 207 25.90 8.73 -21.31
C GLU A 207 26.10 10.17 -21.79
N ILE A 208 27.04 10.90 -21.20
CA ILE A 208 27.42 12.23 -21.70
C ILE A 208 28.08 12.06 -23.07
N ALA A 209 27.59 12.81 -24.07
CA ALA A 209 28.06 12.74 -25.45
C ALA A 209 29.22 13.71 -25.75
#